data_AF-A0AAU6D1M8-F1
#
_entry.id   AF-A0AAU6D1M8-F1
#
_cell.length_a   1.000
_cell.length_b   1.000
_cell.length_c   1.000
_cell.angle_alpha   90.00
_cell.angle_beta   90.00
_cell.angle_gamma   90.00
#
_symmetry.space_group_name_H-M   'P 1'
#
loop_
_entity.id
_entity.type
_entity.pdbx_description
1 polymer ?
#
loop_
_entity_poly.entity_id
_entity_poly.type
_entity_poly.pdbx_seq_one_letter_code
_entity_poly.pdbx_strand_id
1 'polypeptide(L)' 'MIQVPLITPFGTDGLVDTRALETLARQLVADGASGLVALGTTGEPTALVTVPSFTRPGAAGVLAHFREPAAAGPAP' A
#
# COMPACT_ATOMS: atom_id res chain seq x y z
N MET A 1 -1.66 8.24 19.03
CA MET A 1 -1.55 7.14 18.05
C MET A 1 -2.54 7.42 16.94
N ILE A 2 -2.09 7.81 15.75
CA ILE A 2 -2.96 8.20 14.62
C ILE A 2 -2.88 7.10 13.56
N GLN A 3 -4.03 6.62 13.09
CA GLN A 3 -4.16 5.70 11.97
C GLN A 3 -4.64 6.49 10.74
N VAL A 4 -3.92 6.37 9.63
CA VAL A 4 -4.23 7.15 8.42
C VAL A 4 -4.86 6.23 7.36
N PRO A 5 -6.09 6.54 6.88
CA PRO A 5 -6.67 5.84 5.75
C PRO A 5 -5.97 6.24 4.45
N LEU A 6 -5.51 5.24 3.71
CA LEU A 6 -4.79 5.42 2.44
C LEU A 6 -5.78 5.54 1.28
N ILE A 7 -5.52 6.50 0.40
CA ILE A 7 -6.12 6.52 -0.94
C ILE A 7 -5.53 5.39 -1.79
N THR A 8 -6.27 4.93 -2.78
CA THR A 8 -5.72 4.05 -3.83
C THR A 8 -5.38 4.89 -5.06
N PRO A 9 -4.09 5.20 -5.31
CA PRO A 9 -3.73 5.95 -6.50
C PRO A 9 -3.89 5.07 -7.75
N PHE A 10 -4.46 5.65 -8.80
CA PHE A 10 -4.65 5.02 -10.10
C PHE A 10 -3.82 5.75 -11.16
N GLY A 11 -3.25 4.98 -12.07
CA GLY A 11 -2.63 5.50 -13.28
C GLY A 11 -3.68 5.99 -14.29
N THR A 12 -3.20 6.63 -15.36
CA THR A 12 -4.07 7.09 -16.46
C THR A 12 -4.71 5.94 -17.24
N ASP A 13 -4.16 4.73 -17.11
CA ASP A 13 -4.70 3.47 -17.64
C ASP A 13 -5.78 2.85 -16.74
N GLY A 14 -6.09 3.48 -15.60
CA GLY A 14 -7.06 3.00 -14.62
C GLY A 14 -6.57 1.83 -13.77
N LEU A 15 -5.29 1.43 -13.89
CA LEU A 15 -4.69 0.42 -13.04
C LEU A 15 -4.17 1.06 -11.74
N VAL A 16 -4.05 0.26 -10.68
CA VAL A 16 -3.47 0.73 -9.41
C VAL A 16 -2.00 1.09 -9.65
N ASP A 17 -1.62 2.33 -9.32
CA ASP A 17 -0.24 2.77 -9.36
C ASP A 17 0.48 2.32 -8.08
N THR A 18 1.11 1.16 -8.16
CA THR A 18 1.80 0.56 -7.01
C THR A 18 3.00 1.37 -6.53
N ARG A 19 3.64 2.14 -7.42
CA ARG A 19 4.80 2.98 -7.05
C ARG A 19 4.35 4.23 -6.31
N ALA A 20 3.30 4.89 -6.79
CA ALA A 20 2.70 6.01 -6.08
C ALA A 20 2.15 5.57 -4.72
N LEU A 21 1.51 4.40 -4.66
CA LEU A 21 0.99 3.82 -3.42
C LEU A 21 2.11 3.58 -2.40
N GLU A 22 3.22 2.96 -2.82
CA GLU A 22 4.39 2.72 -1.95
C GLU A 22 5.00 4.04 -1.46
N THR A 23 5.16 5.01 -2.36
CA THR A 23 5.73 6.33 -2.03
C THR A 23 4.87 7.04 -0.98
N LEU A 24 3.56 7.07 -1.18
CA LEU A 24 2.61 7.67 -0.24
C LEU A 24 2.63 6.97 1.12
N ALA A 25 2.63 5.64 1.14
CA ALA A 25 2.69 4.86 2.38
C ALA A 25 3.96 5.17 3.18
N ARG A 26 5.12 5.24 2.50
CA ARG A 26 6.41 5.58 3.12
C ARG A 26 6.40 7.00 3.68
N GLN A 27 5.87 7.97 2.93
CA GLN A 27 5.77 9.36 3.38
C GLN A 27 4.92 9.47 4.65
N LEU A 28 3.73 8.86 4.67
CA LEU A 28 2.84 8.92 5.83
C LEU A 28 3.45 8.30 7.09
N VAL A 29 4.20 7.21 6.92
CA VAL A 29 4.95 6.59 8.03
C VAL A 29 6.07 7.53 8.51
N ALA A 30 6.82 8.14 7.59
CA ALA A 30 7.86 9.12 7.91
C ALA A 30 7.29 10.36 8.63
N ASP A 31 6.07 10.77 8.27
CA ASP A 31 5.34 11.88 8.88
C ASP A 31 4.72 11.53 10.25
N GLY A 32 4.93 10.31 10.74
CA GLY A 32 4.55 9.89 12.10
C GLY A 32 3.21 9.17 12.21
N ALA A 33 2.64 8.67 11.11
CA ALA A 33 1.49 7.77 11.19
C ALA A 33 1.84 6.54 12.03
N SER A 34 1.00 6.25 13.04
CA SER A 34 1.16 5.06 13.88
C SER A 34 0.68 3.78 13.19
N GLY A 35 0.06 3.92 12.02
CA GLY A 35 -0.35 2.83 11.15
C GLY A 35 -1.19 3.33 9.99
N LEU A 36 -1.44 2.41 9.06
CA LEU A 36 -2.06 2.67 7.78
C LEU A 36 -3.30 1.79 7.65
N VAL A 37 -4.41 2.38 7.20
CA VAL A 37 -5.67 1.67 6.94
C VAL A 37 -5.87 1.59 5.43
N ALA A 38 -5.69 0.40 4.87
CA ALA A 38 -5.99 0.11 3.48
C ALA A 38 -7.46 -0.30 3.31
N LEU A 39 -8.02 -0.07 2.12
CA LEU A 39 -9.37 -0.51 1.74
C LEU A 39 -10.51 0.04 2.63
N GLY A 40 -10.28 1.14 3.33
CA GLY A 40 -11.36 1.98 3.87
C GLY A 40 -12.08 2.71 2.74
N THR A 41 -13.15 3.44 3.02
CA THR A 41 -13.88 4.20 1.97
C THR A 41 -12.99 5.18 1.22
N THR A 42 -12.03 5.80 1.92
CA THR A 42 -10.99 6.69 1.35
C THR A 42 -10.07 5.99 0.37
N GLY A 43 -9.97 4.66 0.40
CA GLY A 43 -9.20 3.86 -0.55
C GLY A 43 -10.04 3.32 -1.71
N GLU A 44 -11.29 3.78 -1.86
CA GLU A 44 -12.18 3.48 -2.98
C GLU A 44 -12.30 1.97 -3.31
N PRO A 45 -12.61 1.09 -2.33
CA PRO A 45 -12.58 -0.35 -2.54
C PRO A 45 -13.60 -0.82 -3.58
N THR A 46 -14.67 -0.06 -3.81
CA THR A 46 -15.68 -0.33 -4.84
C THR A 46 -15.17 -0.10 -6.26
N ALA A 47 -14.04 0.60 -6.44
CA ALA A 47 -13.37 0.77 -7.72
C ALA A 47 -12.35 -0.34 -8.03
N LEU A 48 -12.14 -1.28 -7.10
CA LEU A 48 -11.18 -2.37 -7.24
C LEU A 48 -11.84 -3.68 -7.65
N VAL A 49 -11.12 -4.47 -8.42
CA VAL A 49 -11.46 -5.87 -8.71
C VAL A 49 -10.52 -6.80 -7.96
N THR A 50 -11.06 -7.93 -7.49
CA THR A 50 -10.25 -8.93 -6.80
C THR A 50 -9.33 -9.65 -7.78
N VAL A 51 -8.05 -9.76 -7.43
CA VAL A 51 -7.12 -10.65 -8.14
C VAL A 51 -7.54 -12.11 -7.93
N PRO A 52 -7.55 -12.96 -8.98
CA PRO A 52 -7.82 -14.38 -8.84
C PRO A 52 -6.87 -15.07 -7.85
N SER A 53 -7.37 -16.08 -7.14
CA SER A 53 -6.63 -16.76 -6.07
C SER A 53 -5.31 -17.39 -6.54
N PHE A 54 -5.25 -17.82 -7.80
CA PHE A 54 -4.06 -18.44 -8.39
C PHE A 54 -2.96 -17.44 -8.79
N THR A 55 -3.26 -16.14 -8.91
CA THR A 55 -2.25 -15.08 -9.15
C THR A 55 -1.99 -14.23 -7.90
N ARG A 56 -2.74 -14.46 -6.82
CA ARG A 56 -2.56 -13.71 -5.57
C ARG A 56 -1.27 -14.17 -4.88
N PRO A 57 -0.36 -13.26 -4.47
CA PRO A 57 0.76 -13.62 -3.62
C PRO A 57 0.25 -14.29 -2.33
N GLY A 58 0.89 -15.37 -1.90
CA GLY A 58 0.60 -15.99 -0.61
C GLY A 58 0.97 -15.04 0.55
N ALA A 59 0.45 -15.31 1.76
CA ALA A 59 0.72 -14.49 2.95
C ALA A 59 2.22 -14.26 3.20
N ALA A 60 3.05 -15.27 2.96
CA ALA A 60 4.50 -15.15 3.05
C ALA A 60 5.08 -14.13 2.05
N GLY A 61 4.59 -14.11 0.80
CA GLY A 61 5.04 -13.17 -0.23
C GLY A 61 4.62 -11.73 0.07
N VAL A 62 3.40 -11.55 0.61
CA VAL A 62 2.94 -10.24 1.08
C VAL A 62 3.78 -9.73 2.25
N LEU A 63 4.05 -10.58 3.24
CA LEU A 63 4.87 -10.21 4.40
C LEU A 63 6.32 -9.90 4.00
N ALA A 64 6.90 -10.65 3.06
CA ALA A 64 8.23 -10.38 2.54
C ALA A 64 8.30 -9.00 1.87
N HIS A 65 7.32 -8.65 1.02
CA HIS A 65 7.25 -7.35 0.36
C HIS A 65 7.27 -6.17 1.34
N PHE A 66 6.60 -6.28 2.49
CA PHE A 66 6.62 -5.23 3.53
C PHE A 66 7.84 -5.27 4.44
N ARG A 67 8.57 -6.38 4.51
CA ARG A 67 9.80 -6.52 5.31
C ARG A 67 11.05 -6.09 4.56
N GLU A 68 11.09 -6.23 3.24
CA GLU A 68 12.18 -5.74 2.37
C GLU A 68 12.49 -4.23 2.56
N PRO A 69 11.49 -3.33 2.67
CA PRO A 69 11.68 -1.93 3.07
C PRO A 69 12.42 -1.71 4.39
N ALA A 70 12.30 -2.64 5.35
CA ALA A 70 12.94 -2.53 6.65
C ALA A 70 14.43 -2.93 6.62
N ALA A 71 14.88 -3.60 5.55
CA ALA A 71 16.26 -4.09 5.42
C ALA A 71 17.15 -3.23 4.49
N ALA A 72 16.57 -2.29 3.73
CA ALA A 72 17.28 -1.58 2.65
C ALA A 72 18.02 -0.28 3.05
N GLY A 73 18.07 0.12 4.33
CA GLY A 73 18.83 1.32 4.76
C GLY A 73 18.14 2.66 4.42
N PRO A 74 18.63 3.80 4.95
CA PRO A 74 17.78 4.95 5.29
C PRO A 74 17.38 5.76 4.06
N ALA A 75 16.18 6.33 4.14
CA ALA A 75 15.71 7.34 3.19
C ALA A 75 16.59 8.61 3.26
N PRO A 76 16.78 9.32 2.13
CA PRO A 76 17.40 10.65 2.11
C PRO A 76 16.59 11.68 2.90
#